data_AF-A0A178VYJ6-F1
#
_entry.id   AF-A0A178VYJ6-F1
#
_cell.length_a   1.000
_cell.length_b   1.000
_cell.length_c   1.000
_cell.angle_alpha   90.00
_cell.angle_beta   90.00
_cell.angle_gamma   90.00
#
_symmetry.space_group_name_H-M   'P 1'
#
loop_
_entity.id
_entity.type
_entity.pdbx_description
1 polymer ?
#
loop_
_entity_poly.entity_id
_entity_poly.type
_entity_poly.pdbx_seq_one_letter_code
_entity_poly.pdbx_strand_id
1 'polypeptide(L)'
;MRARKLSIFANFTFSVLLLYLLYIESPKSTLYDNNLPFKPNVPLPRPYGPMSSSCNINSVVDSEHKEKELDPLLPPRKASKNQRIDWFRRKLPELEILKSTTKSKSFHTRVLDLYNKNCSAQFFMIWLSPANSFGPREMLAIDTLFTTNPGACLAILSNSLDSPNGYTILKPLFDQGFNLIAVTIDIPFLVKNTPAEAWLKRLKSGNMDPGSIPLFMNLSDLTRLAVLYKYGGVYLDTDIIFLNDMTGLRNAIGAQSSDPATKRWTRLNNAVMVFDIYHPLMREFLQEYATTFDGNKWGYNSPYLVSRVIKRLGNKPGYNNLTIFSPDAFYPVNWIKIQKLFKKPATTREAKWVEKTVQDMNKGSYMIHLWNKVTRKIKIEEGSVMHTLVSTHCTVCGNITNSHI
;
A
#
# COMPACT_ATOMS: atom_id res chain seq x y z
N MET A 1 14.26 63.96 -11.66
CA MET A 1 14.37 63.88 -10.19
C MET A 1 13.11 63.24 -9.60
N ARG A 2 13.13 61.92 -9.32
CA ARG A 2 12.27 61.28 -8.31
C ARG A 2 12.85 59.90 -8.02
N ALA A 3 13.66 59.84 -6.98
CA ALA A 3 14.35 58.64 -6.53
C ALA A 3 13.44 57.79 -5.62
N ARG A 4 13.67 56.48 -5.74
CA ARG A 4 13.06 55.37 -5.00
C ARG A 4 13.05 55.59 -3.48
N LYS A 5 11.88 55.46 -2.86
CA LYS A 5 11.74 55.11 -1.44
C LYS A 5 10.64 54.07 -1.28
N LEU A 6 11.02 52.80 -1.33
CA LEU A 6 10.25 51.63 -0.89
C LEU A 6 11.22 50.46 -0.75
N SER A 7 12.06 50.48 0.28
CA SER A 7 12.84 49.32 0.73
C SER A 7 13.47 49.59 2.11
N ILE A 8 12.63 49.67 3.15
CA ILE A 8 13.11 49.67 4.55
C ILE A 8 12.23 48.73 5.40
N PHE A 9 10.91 48.69 5.17
CA PHE A 9 10.00 47.83 5.94
C PHE A 9 10.09 46.33 5.59
N ALA A 10 10.47 45.95 4.36
CA ALA A 10 10.60 44.55 3.97
C ALA A 10 11.87 43.86 4.52
N ASN A 11 12.91 44.63 4.84
CA ASN A 11 14.17 44.09 5.36
C ASN A 11 14.14 43.87 6.87
N PHE A 12 13.30 44.62 7.59
CA PHE A 12 13.13 44.44 9.05
C PHE A 12 12.35 43.17 9.40
N THR A 13 11.32 42.81 8.62
CA THR A 13 10.55 41.59 8.85
C THR A 13 11.35 40.31 8.56
N PHE A 14 12.24 40.34 7.57
CA PHE A 14 13.10 39.20 7.25
C PHE A 14 14.20 38.98 8.31
N SER A 15 14.71 40.07 8.90
CA SER A 15 15.80 40.00 9.90
C SER A 15 15.31 39.47 11.26
N VAL A 16 14.08 39.81 11.67
CA VAL A 16 13.48 39.30 12.91
C VAL A 16 13.13 37.81 12.80
N LEU A 17 12.69 37.35 11.61
CA LEU A 17 12.41 35.93 11.37
C LEU A 17 13.70 35.08 11.40
N LEU A 18 14.81 35.62 10.88
CA LEU A 18 16.10 34.93 10.86
C LEU A 18 16.71 34.82 12.27
N LEU A 19 16.54 35.84 13.12
CA LEU A 19 16.96 35.81 14.52
C LEU A 19 16.11 34.84 15.36
N TYR A 20 14.82 34.70 15.07
CA TYR A 20 13.95 33.74 15.76
C TYR A 20 14.28 32.29 15.42
N LEU A 21 14.77 32.02 14.19
CA LEU A 21 15.21 30.67 13.76
C LEU A 21 16.58 30.27 14.33
N LEU A 22 17.40 31.22 14.75
CA LEU A 22 18.71 30.94 15.35
C LEU A 22 18.66 30.70 16.87
N TYR A 23 17.52 30.95 17.54
CA TYR A 23 17.38 30.89 19.00
C TYR A 23 16.54 29.72 19.53
N ILE A 24 16.17 28.76 18.68
CA ILE A 24 15.52 27.52 19.12
C ILE A 24 16.61 26.54 19.60
N GLU A 25 16.95 26.64 20.88
CA GLU A 25 17.76 25.63 21.57
C GLU A 25 17.00 24.28 21.63
N SER A 26 17.70 23.20 21.32
CA SER A 26 17.22 21.82 21.48
C SER A 26 16.91 21.52 22.96
N PRO A 27 15.78 20.88 23.30
CA PRO A 27 15.52 20.45 24.66
C PRO A 27 16.51 19.36 25.08
N LYS A 28 17.30 19.62 26.12
CA LYS A 28 18.12 18.62 26.82
C LYS A 28 17.19 17.69 27.59
N SER A 29 17.22 16.39 27.28
CA SER A 29 16.54 15.37 28.08
C SER A 29 17.33 15.10 29.36
N THR A 30 16.74 15.45 30.50
CA THR A 30 17.19 15.06 31.83
C THR A 30 16.79 13.61 32.11
N LEU A 31 17.79 12.75 32.28
CA LEU A 31 17.65 11.41 32.87
C LEU A 31 17.25 11.55 34.34
N TYR A 32 16.11 10.98 34.72
CA TYR A 32 15.80 10.66 36.12
C TYR A 32 15.92 9.16 36.32
N ASP A 33 16.97 8.80 37.04
CA ASP A 33 17.21 7.52 37.66
C ASP A 33 16.36 7.46 38.94
N ASN A 34 15.61 6.37 39.16
CA ASN A 34 15.08 6.02 40.47
C ASN A 34 14.86 4.51 40.53
N ASN A 35 15.85 3.86 41.13
CA ASN A 35 15.83 2.47 41.55
C ASN A 35 15.16 2.32 42.93
N LEU A 36 14.38 1.23 43.04
CA LEU A 36 14.16 0.33 44.21
C LEU A 36 13.11 0.70 45.29
N PRO A 37 12.53 -0.28 46.06
CA PRO A 37 12.92 -1.71 46.19
C PRO A 37 11.82 -2.80 46.09
N PHE A 38 12.31 -4.02 45.87
CA PHE A 38 11.68 -5.37 45.95
C PHE A 38 10.95 -5.72 47.26
N LYS A 39 9.98 -6.67 47.21
CA LYS A 39 9.95 -8.03 47.85
C LYS A 39 8.50 -8.68 47.86
N PRO A 40 8.26 -9.99 48.18
CA PRO A 40 8.09 -11.09 47.20
C PRO A 40 6.81 -11.97 47.39
N ASN A 41 6.56 -12.88 46.44
CA ASN A 41 5.81 -14.17 46.48
C ASN A 41 4.57 -14.38 47.41
N VAL A 42 3.48 -14.93 46.82
CA VAL A 42 2.60 -16.02 47.35
C VAL A 42 1.50 -16.37 46.28
N PRO A 43 0.97 -17.62 46.20
CA PRO A 43 0.71 -18.35 44.95
C PRO A 43 -0.77 -18.46 44.47
N LEU A 44 -0.91 -18.98 43.23
CA LEU A 44 -2.12 -19.33 42.46
C LEU A 44 -3.21 -20.12 43.23
N PRO A 45 -4.45 -20.11 42.70
CA PRO A 45 -5.05 -21.38 42.32
C PRO A 45 -5.73 -21.40 40.93
N ARG A 46 -5.56 -22.54 40.23
CA ARG A 46 -6.47 -23.04 39.18
C ARG A 46 -7.83 -23.42 39.80
N PRO A 47 -8.88 -23.54 38.98
CA PRO A 47 -9.46 -24.88 38.84
C PRO A 47 -9.72 -25.31 37.38
N TYR A 48 -9.60 -26.63 37.21
CA TYR A 48 -10.05 -27.45 36.08
C TYR A 48 -11.57 -27.50 35.96
N GLY A 49 -12.09 -27.74 34.74
CA GLY A 49 -13.42 -28.34 34.54
C GLY A 49 -14.04 -28.08 33.16
N PRO A 50 -14.42 -29.11 32.38
CA PRO A 50 -14.63 -28.99 30.94
C PRO A 50 -16.06 -28.55 30.60
N MET A 51 -16.21 -27.54 29.75
CA MET A 51 -17.50 -27.20 29.16
C MET A 51 -17.52 -27.68 27.72
N SER A 52 -18.08 -28.88 27.56
CA SER A 52 -18.61 -29.39 26.30
C SER A 52 -19.62 -28.39 25.75
N SER A 53 -19.28 -27.70 24.67
CA SER A 53 -20.27 -27.10 23.78
C SER A 53 -20.10 -27.72 22.40
N SER A 54 -20.88 -28.77 22.16
CA SER A 54 -21.20 -29.28 20.84
C SER A 54 -21.83 -28.15 20.01
N CYS A 55 -21.04 -27.44 19.22
CA CYS A 55 -21.58 -26.64 18.14
C CYS A 55 -21.89 -27.59 16.98
N ASN A 56 -23.16 -27.99 16.90
CA ASN A 56 -23.74 -28.63 15.74
C ASN A 56 -23.37 -27.83 14.48
N ILE A 57 -22.60 -28.46 13.60
CA ILE A 57 -22.43 -28.03 12.21
C ILE A 57 -23.77 -28.35 11.54
N ASN A 58 -24.74 -27.45 11.69
CA ASN A 58 -25.86 -27.41 10.77
C ASN A 58 -25.33 -26.74 9.50
N SER A 59 -25.19 -27.56 8.47
CA SER A 59 -25.06 -27.15 7.09
C SER A 59 -26.18 -26.17 6.75
N VAL A 60 -25.85 -24.87 6.78
CA VAL A 60 -26.75 -23.85 6.24
C VAL A 60 -26.65 -23.95 4.73
N VAL A 61 -27.68 -24.57 4.18
CA VAL A 61 -28.02 -24.64 2.78
C VAL A 61 -27.97 -23.22 2.21
N ASP A 62 -27.20 -23.10 1.13
CA ASP A 62 -27.02 -21.91 0.30
C ASP A 62 -28.38 -21.50 -0.29
N SER A 63 -29.06 -20.57 0.36
CA SER A 63 -30.17 -19.83 -0.25
C SER A 63 -30.46 -18.56 0.54
N GLU A 64 -29.80 -17.46 0.19
CA GLU A 64 -30.40 -16.16 0.34
C GLU A 64 -29.75 -15.15 -0.60
N HIS A 65 -30.60 -14.55 -1.44
CA HIS A 65 -30.31 -13.46 -2.34
C HIS A 65 -29.75 -12.25 -1.59
N LYS A 66 -28.43 -12.21 -1.35
CA LYS A 66 -27.74 -10.92 -1.21
C LYS A 66 -27.69 -10.32 -2.60
N GLU A 67 -28.47 -9.27 -2.84
CA GLU A 67 -28.14 -8.29 -3.88
C GLU A 67 -26.66 -8.00 -3.73
N LYS A 68 -25.84 -8.46 -4.69
CA LYS A 68 -24.45 -8.03 -4.78
C LYS A 68 -24.54 -6.56 -5.09
N GLU A 69 -24.46 -5.72 -4.07
CA GLU A 69 -24.30 -4.28 -4.19
C GLU A 69 -23.18 -4.06 -5.22
N LEU A 70 -23.59 -3.68 -6.43
CA LEU A 70 -22.69 -3.64 -7.56
C LEU A 70 -21.77 -2.46 -7.29
N ASP A 71 -20.47 -2.72 -7.06
CA ASP A 71 -19.49 -1.68 -6.75
C ASP A 71 -19.67 -0.50 -7.70
N PRO A 72 -19.99 0.71 -7.20
CA PRO A 72 -20.37 1.86 -8.01
C PRO A 72 -19.22 2.35 -8.91
N LEU A 73 -18.00 1.84 -8.71
CA LEU A 73 -16.82 2.11 -9.51
C LEU A 73 -16.63 1.09 -10.64
N LEU A 74 -17.54 0.12 -10.82
CA LEU A 74 -17.53 -0.84 -11.92
C LEU A 74 -18.29 -0.31 -13.15
N PRO A 75 -17.62 -0.10 -14.30
CA PRO A 75 -18.28 0.33 -15.51
C PRO A 75 -19.19 -0.78 -16.07
N PRO A 76 -20.28 -0.43 -16.80
CA PRO A 76 -21.15 -1.41 -17.41
C PRO A 76 -20.41 -2.28 -18.44
N ARG A 77 -20.72 -3.59 -18.45
CA ARG A 77 -20.07 -4.56 -19.35
C ARG A 77 -20.38 -4.24 -20.81
N LYS A 78 -19.35 -4.31 -21.66
CA LYS A 78 -19.45 -4.10 -23.12
C LYS A 78 -20.07 -2.76 -23.54
N ALA A 79 -20.10 -1.76 -22.65
CA ALA A 79 -20.62 -0.44 -22.97
C ALA A 79 -19.70 0.33 -23.91
N SER A 80 -20.29 1.07 -24.84
CA SER A 80 -19.57 2.04 -25.68
C SER A 80 -19.05 3.21 -24.85
N LYS A 81 -18.14 4.01 -25.44
CA LYS A 81 -17.60 5.21 -24.80
C LYS A 81 -18.71 6.16 -24.30
N ASN A 82 -19.69 6.45 -25.15
CA ASN A 82 -20.78 7.37 -24.80
C ASN A 82 -21.65 6.79 -23.67
N GLN A 83 -21.98 5.49 -23.73
CA GLN A 83 -22.74 4.82 -22.68
C GLN A 83 -22.03 4.87 -21.31
N ARG A 84 -20.69 4.72 -21.30
CA ARG A 84 -19.90 4.84 -20.05
C ARG A 84 -19.86 6.26 -19.53
N ILE A 85 -19.73 7.26 -20.41
CA ILE A 85 -19.79 8.67 -20.02
C ILE A 85 -21.15 8.98 -19.36
N ASP A 86 -22.26 8.59 -19.99
CA ASP A 86 -23.60 8.84 -19.45
C ASP A 86 -23.85 8.08 -18.14
N TRP A 87 -23.41 6.82 -18.05
CA TRP A 87 -23.43 6.05 -16.82
C TRP A 87 -22.64 6.77 -15.71
N PHE A 88 -21.42 7.20 -16.01
CA PHE A 88 -20.55 7.84 -15.03
C PHE A 88 -21.12 9.17 -14.56
N ARG A 89 -21.70 9.97 -15.47
CA ARG A 89 -22.37 11.23 -15.13
C ARG A 89 -23.50 11.01 -14.12
N ARG A 90 -24.29 9.93 -14.28
CA ARG A 90 -25.34 9.55 -13.31
C ARG A 90 -24.78 9.08 -11.97
N LYS A 91 -23.66 8.37 -11.96
CA LYS A 91 -23.04 7.84 -10.73
C LYS A 91 -22.22 8.86 -9.96
N LEU A 92 -21.67 9.88 -10.63
CA LEU A 92 -20.77 10.87 -10.05
C LEU A 92 -21.28 11.52 -8.75
N PRO A 93 -22.58 11.87 -8.58
CA PRO A 93 -23.10 12.43 -7.33
C PRO A 93 -23.00 11.47 -6.14
N GLU A 94 -23.05 10.16 -6.37
CA GLU A 94 -22.96 9.11 -5.34
C GLU A 94 -21.50 8.81 -4.92
N LEU A 95 -20.50 9.22 -5.73
CA LEU A 95 -19.10 8.88 -5.52
C LEU A 95 -18.43 9.80 -4.48
N GLU A 96 -18.61 9.50 -3.20
CA GLU A 96 -17.97 10.22 -2.09
C GLU A 96 -16.43 10.23 -2.17
N ILE A 97 -15.82 9.17 -2.70
CA ILE A 97 -14.36 9.07 -2.86
C ILE A 97 -13.75 10.18 -3.74
N LEU A 98 -14.56 10.83 -4.58
CA LEU A 98 -14.15 11.95 -5.44
C LEU A 98 -14.42 13.33 -4.80
N LYS A 99 -14.82 13.34 -3.51
CA LYS A 99 -15.17 14.54 -2.74
C LYS A 99 -14.36 14.59 -1.44
N SER A 100 -14.16 15.79 -0.91
CA SER A 100 -13.64 15.99 0.45
C SER A 100 -14.83 16.00 1.42
N THR A 101 -15.13 14.86 2.02
CA THR A 101 -16.19 14.70 3.03
C THR A 101 -15.69 15.19 4.39
N THR A 102 -16.60 15.34 5.36
CA THR A 102 -16.22 15.69 6.75
C THR A 102 -15.20 14.70 7.30
N LYS A 103 -15.39 13.40 7.00
CA LYS A 103 -14.49 12.33 7.44
C LYS A 103 -13.14 12.37 6.71
N SER A 104 -13.14 12.47 5.39
CA SER A 104 -11.90 12.44 4.62
C SER A 104 -11.03 13.67 4.87
N LYS A 105 -11.58 14.83 5.27
CA LYS A 105 -10.78 16.00 5.68
C LYS A 105 -9.84 15.73 6.87
N SER A 106 -10.13 14.74 7.72
CA SER A 106 -9.22 14.31 8.80
C SER A 106 -8.02 13.48 8.32
N PHE A 107 -8.01 13.07 7.04
CA PHE A 107 -6.99 12.21 6.44
C PHE A 107 -5.56 12.70 6.71
N HIS A 108 -5.30 13.99 6.46
CA HIS A 108 -3.95 14.55 6.61
C HIS A 108 -3.46 14.47 8.05
N THR A 109 -4.28 14.95 8.99
CA THR A 109 -3.95 14.94 10.42
C THR A 109 -3.72 13.50 10.91
N ARG A 110 -4.60 12.55 10.56
CA ARG A 110 -4.47 11.16 11.01
C ARG A 110 -3.21 10.47 10.46
N VAL A 111 -2.80 10.77 9.23
CA VAL A 111 -1.54 10.26 8.66
C VAL A 111 -0.33 10.87 9.37
N LEU A 112 -0.36 12.17 9.69
CA LEU A 112 0.72 12.81 10.46
C LEU A 112 0.79 12.32 11.91
N ASP A 113 -0.35 12.07 12.56
CA ASP A 113 -0.39 11.53 13.91
C ASP A 113 0.25 10.14 14.00
N LEU A 114 0.10 9.33 12.94
CA LEU A 114 0.82 8.07 12.82
C LEU A 114 2.33 8.29 12.66
N TYR A 115 2.74 9.25 11.83
CA TYR A 115 4.15 9.55 11.59
C TYR A 115 4.89 10.02 12.85
N ASN A 116 4.21 10.75 13.74
CA ASN A 116 4.76 11.25 15.01
C ASN A 116 5.08 10.13 16.04
N LYS A 117 4.83 8.86 15.72
CA LYS A 117 5.14 7.71 16.60
C LYS A 117 6.59 7.20 16.49
N ASN A 118 7.54 7.99 15.98
CA ASN A 118 8.95 7.61 15.76
C ASN A 118 9.12 6.34 14.90
N CYS A 119 8.44 6.32 13.76
CA CYS A 119 8.51 5.20 12.81
C CYS A 119 9.88 5.15 12.10
N SER A 120 10.44 3.95 11.93
CA SER A 120 11.63 3.72 11.09
C SER A 120 11.37 4.01 9.60
N ALA A 121 10.16 3.66 9.13
CA ALA A 121 9.68 3.99 7.81
C ALA A 121 8.14 4.06 7.79
N GLN A 122 7.60 4.95 6.96
CA GLN A 122 6.17 5.08 6.72
C GLN A 122 5.77 4.25 5.50
N PHE A 123 4.83 3.34 5.70
CA PHE A 123 4.26 2.48 4.68
C PHE A 123 2.82 2.87 4.36
N PHE A 124 2.43 2.66 3.12
CA PHE A 124 1.09 2.89 2.59
C PHE A 124 0.61 1.68 1.80
N MET A 125 -0.60 1.25 2.12
CA MET A 125 -1.37 0.29 1.32
C MET A 125 -2.69 0.92 0.91
N ILE A 126 -3.29 0.46 -0.19
CA ILE A 126 -4.58 0.97 -0.67
C ILE A 126 -5.59 -0.16 -0.72
N TRP A 127 -6.74 0.04 -0.06
CA TRP A 127 -7.86 -0.89 -0.11
C TRP A 127 -9.16 -0.16 -0.44
N LEU A 128 -9.59 -0.24 -1.71
CA LEU A 128 -10.82 0.40 -2.19
C LEU A 128 -12.02 -0.56 -2.31
N SER A 129 -11.82 -1.84 -2.00
CA SER A 129 -12.87 -2.86 -2.01
C SER A 129 -13.71 -2.80 -0.72
N PRO A 130 -14.87 -3.49 -0.66
CA PRO A 130 -15.64 -3.61 0.58
C PRO A 130 -14.82 -4.22 1.72
N ALA A 131 -15.07 -3.78 2.96
CA ALA A 131 -14.33 -4.25 4.13
C ALA A 131 -14.38 -5.77 4.29
N ASN A 132 -15.55 -6.39 4.07
CA ASN A 132 -15.74 -7.85 4.18
C ASN A 132 -14.97 -8.68 3.16
N SER A 133 -14.38 -8.04 2.14
CA SER A 133 -13.49 -8.73 1.20
C SER A 133 -12.02 -8.66 1.60
N PHE A 134 -11.69 -7.92 2.66
CA PHE A 134 -10.34 -7.87 3.22
C PHE A 134 -10.09 -9.15 4.01
N GLY A 135 -9.25 -10.01 3.46
CA GLY A 135 -9.17 -11.40 3.89
C GLY A 135 -7.83 -11.81 4.48
N PRO A 136 -7.66 -13.12 4.71
CA PRO A 136 -6.42 -13.78 5.12
C PRO A 136 -5.15 -13.33 4.42
N ARG A 137 -5.21 -13.15 3.10
CA ARG A 137 -4.04 -12.80 2.29
C ARG A 137 -3.57 -11.38 2.59
N GLU A 138 -4.50 -10.45 2.72
CA GLU A 138 -4.20 -9.07 3.08
C GLU A 138 -3.77 -8.96 4.56
N MET A 139 -4.37 -9.74 5.47
CA MET A 139 -3.93 -9.84 6.87
C MET A 139 -2.50 -10.35 6.97
N LEU A 140 -2.17 -11.38 6.20
CA LEU A 140 -0.83 -11.95 6.08
C LEU A 140 0.20 -10.94 5.51
N ALA A 141 -0.21 -10.12 4.54
CA ALA A 141 0.65 -9.06 4.01
C ALA A 141 1.05 -8.04 5.09
N ILE A 142 0.09 -7.66 5.96
CA ILE A 142 0.37 -6.74 7.06
C ILE A 142 1.20 -7.42 8.15
N ASP A 143 0.86 -8.65 8.51
CA ASP A 143 1.57 -9.39 9.56
C ASP A 143 3.07 -9.58 9.21
N THR A 144 3.34 -10.03 7.99
CA THR A 144 4.72 -10.22 7.52
C THR A 144 5.46 -8.89 7.40
N LEU A 145 4.78 -7.78 7.06
CA LEU A 145 5.38 -6.44 7.09
C LEU A 145 5.91 -6.11 8.48
N PHE A 146 5.07 -6.21 9.52
CA PHE A 146 5.49 -5.86 10.88
C PHE A 146 6.49 -6.86 11.47
N THR A 147 6.45 -8.12 11.06
CA THR A 147 7.44 -9.12 11.50
C THR A 147 8.83 -8.83 10.92
N THR A 148 8.90 -8.35 9.68
CA THR A 148 10.18 -8.06 9.00
C THR A 148 10.67 -6.62 9.19
N ASN A 149 9.75 -5.69 9.46
CA ASN A 149 10.01 -4.26 9.64
C ASN A 149 9.35 -3.80 10.96
N PRO A 150 9.86 -4.20 12.14
CA PRO A 150 9.17 -4.01 13.44
C PRO A 150 8.96 -2.54 13.82
N GLY A 151 9.77 -1.62 13.29
CA GLY A 151 9.61 -0.18 13.47
C GLY A 151 8.70 0.49 12.41
N ALA A 152 7.98 -0.27 11.59
CA ALA A 152 7.14 0.28 10.54
C ALA A 152 5.92 1.01 11.11
N CYS A 153 5.42 1.97 10.35
CA CYS A 153 4.08 2.51 10.52
C CYS A 153 3.30 2.34 9.23
N LEU A 154 2.11 1.75 9.30
CA LEU A 154 1.30 1.46 8.12
C LEU A 154 0.00 2.28 8.15
N ALA A 155 -0.22 3.05 7.10
CA ALA A 155 -1.53 3.64 6.80
C ALA A 155 -2.20 2.84 5.66
N ILE A 156 -3.30 2.16 5.97
CA ILE A 156 -4.19 1.57 4.96
C ILE A 156 -5.16 2.66 4.51
N LEU A 157 -4.99 3.10 3.27
CA LEU A 157 -5.85 4.07 2.64
C LEU A 157 -7.13 3.38 2.19
N SER A 158 -8.20 3.56 2.96
CA SER A 158 -9.46 2.83 2.76
C SER A 158 -10.66 3.49 3.42
N ASN A 159 -11.69 3.75 2.63
CA ASN A 159 -12.96 4.26 3.15
C ASN A 159 -13.76 3.15 3.86
N SER A 160 -13.66 1.91 3.39
CA SER A 160 -14.42 0.78 3.93
C SER A 160 -13.82 0.24 5.22
N LEU A 161 -12.49 0.18 5.33
CA LEU A 161 -11.81 -0.29 6.54
C LEU A 161 -11.74 0.77 7.65
N ASP A 162 -11.81 2.06 7.29
CA ASP A 162 -12.01 3.13 8.28
C ASP A 162 -13.48 3.14 8.74
N SER A 163 -13.94 2.08 9.38
CA SER A 163 -15.33 1.90 9.85
C SER A 163 -15.35 0.97 11.07
N PRO A 164 -16.45 0.88 11.84
CA PRO A 164 -16.54 -0.08 12.94
C PRO A 164 -16.31 -1.52 12.51
N ASN A 165 -16.83 -1.91 11.34
CA ASN A 165 -16.59 -3.26 10.78
C ASN A 165 -15.13 -3.46 10.38
N GLY A 166 -14.52 -2.46 9.74
CA GLY A 166 -13.10 -2.50 9.42
C GLY A 166 -12.20 -2.56 10.66
N TYR A 167 -12.59 -1.88 11.74
CA TYR A 167 -11.92 -1.98 13.03
C TYR A 167 -11.98 -3.42 13.58
N THR A 168 -13.15 -4.07 13.54
CA THR A 168 -13.30 -5.48 13.95
C THR A 168 -12.39 -6.40 13.12
N ILE A 169 -12.32 -6.19 11.81
CA ILE A 169 -11.46 -6.97 10.91
C ILE A 169 -9.98 -6.79 11.28
N LEU A 170 -9.53 -5.55 11.52
CA LEU A 170 -8.13 -5.24 11.81
C LEU A 170 -7.75 -5.44 13.29
N LYS A 171 -8.73 -5.69 14.17
CA LYS A 171 -8.51 -5.85 15.62
C LYS A 171 -7.37 -6.83 15.97
N PRO A 172 -7.25 -8.02 15.33
CA PRO A 172 -6.15 -8.94 15.64
C PRO A 172 -4.75 -8.32 15.42
N LEU A 173 -4.62 -7.39 14.47
CA LEU A 173 -3.36 -6.67 14.20
C LEU A 173 -3.14 -5.54 15.20
N PHE A 174 -4.20 -4.81 15.58
CA PHE A 174 -4.13 -3.79 16.62
C PHE A 174 -3.76 -4.37 17.98
N ASP A 175 -4.29 -5.55 18.31
CA ASP A 175 -4.01 -6.24 19.57
C ASP A 175 -2.53 -6.66 19.71
N GLN A 176 -1.78 -6.75 18.61
CA GLN A 176 -0.31 -6.94 18.64
C GLN A 176 0.48 -5.67 18.93
N GLY A 177 -0.18 -4.51 19.03
CA GLY A 177 0.49 -3.22 19.19
C GLY A 177 1.13 -2.69 17.89
N PHE A 178 0.76 -3.23 16.73
CA PHE A 178 1.25 -2.72 15.45
C PHE A 178 0.82 -1.26 15.23
N ASN A 179 1.76 -0.44 14.74
CA ASN A 179 1.50 0.97 14.39
C ASN A 179 0.74 1.05 13.06
N LEU A 180 -0.54 0.72 13.12
CA LEU A 180 -1.43 0.59 11.99
C LEU A 180 -2.62 1.54 12.12
N ILE A 181 -3.01 2.20 11.03
CA ILE A 181 -4.32 2.85 10.92
C ILE A 181 -4.99 2.48 9.59
N ALA A 182 -6.32 2.35 9.61
CA ALA A 182 -7.13 2.50 8.40
C ALA A 182 -7.69 3.91 8.36
N VAL A 183 -7.58 4.60 7.21
CA VAL A 183 -7.97 6.00 7.07
C VAL A 183 -8.70 6.26 5.76
N THR A 184 -9.86 6.94 5.86
CA THR A 184 -10.64 7.40 4.71
C THR A 184 -9.83 8.36 3.86
N ILE A 185 -9.74 8.09 2.56
CA ILE A 185 -8.87 8.84 1.64
C ILE A 185 -9.54 10.16 1.23
N ASP A 186 -8.77 11.25 1.20
CA ASP A 186 -9.18 12.51 0.55
C ASP A 186 -8.43 12.68 -0.78
N ILE A 187 -8.98 12.12 -1.87
CA ILE A 187 -8.38 12.24 -3.21
C ILE A 187 -8.24 13.70 -3.64
N PRO A 188 -9.26 14.58 -3.50
CA PRO A 188 -9.08 16.00 -3.81
C PRO A 188 -7.91 16.65 -3.07
N PHE A 189 -7.72 16.37 -1.78
CA PHE A 189 -6.55 16.84 -1.03
C PHE A 189 -5.25 16.27 -1.61
N LEU A 190 -5.21 14.97 -1.89
CA LEU A 190 -4.01 14.27 -2.39
C LEU A 190 -3.55 14.77 -3.76
N VAL A 191 -4.46 15.19 -4.63
CA VAL A 191 -4.09 15.72 -5.95
C VAL A 191 -3.90 17.23 -5.98
N LYS A 192 -4.36 17.96 -4.96
CA LYS A 192 -4.27 19.43 -4.90
C LYS A 192 -2.83 19.91 -5.05
N ASN A 193 -2.63 20.91 -5.91
CA ASN A 193 -1.33 21.48 -6.27
C ASN A 193 -0.38 20.47 -6.94
N THR A 194 -0.93 19.47 -7.63
CA THR A 194 -0.18 18.52 -8.46
C THR A 194 -0.74 18.50 -9.88
N PRO A 195 0.00 18.01 -10.88
CA PRO A 195 -0.54 17.81 -12.22
C PRO A 195 -1.84 17.00 -12.28
N ALA A 196 -2.03 16.06 -11.35
CA ALA A 196 -3.21 15.21 -11.31
C ALA A 196 -4.51 15.94 -10.90
N GLU A 197 -4.42 17.17 -10.37
CA GLU A 197 -5.60 17.98 -10.06
C GLU A 197 -6.45 18.25 -11.32
N ALA A 198 -5.78 18.51 -12.46
CA ALA A 198 -6.44 18.73 -13.73
C ALA A 198 -7.17 17.47 -14.21
N TRP A 199 -6.60 16.28 -13.98
CA TRP A 199 -7.26 15.02 -14.29
C TRP A 199 -8.52 14.82 -13.46
N LEU A 200 -8.45 15.06 -12.14
CA LEU A 200 -9.63 14.92 -11.27
C LEU A 200 -10.74 15.90 -11.67
N LYS A 201 -10.40 17.15 -12.01
CA LYS A 201 -11.37 18.14 -12.53
C LYS A 201 -12.05 17.65 -13.80
N ARG A 202 -11.28 17.11 -14.76
CA ARG A 202 -11.86 16.55 -16.00
C ARG A 202 -12.74 15.33 -15.73
N LEU A 203 -12.31 14.41 -14.87
CA LEU A 203 -13.14 13.27 -14.47
C LEU A 203 -14.47 13.78 -13.87
N LYS A 204 -14.41 14.70 -12.89
CA LYS A 204 -15.59 15.28 -12.23
C LYS A 204 -16.46 16.17 -13.12
N SER A 205 -16.01 16.53 -14.33
CA SER A 205 -16.89 17.19 -15.31
C SER A 205 -17.97 16.24 -15.85
N GLY A 206 -17.79 14.93 -15.70
CA GLY A 206 -18.67 13.91 -16.25
C GLY A 206 -18.61 13.79 -17.77
N ASN A 207 -17.71 14.51 -18.46
CA ASN A 207 -17.54 14.48 -19.92
C ASN A 207 -16.35 13.61 -20.37
N MET A 208 -15.53 13.18 -19.42
CA MET A 208 -14.42 12.27 -19.65
C MET A 208 -14.88 10.83 -19.53
N ASP A 209 -14.48 9.97 -20.46
CA ASP A 209 -14.69 8.53 -20.35
C ASP A 209 -13.82 7.96 -19.23
N PRO A 210 -14.40 7.36 -18.17
CA PRO A 210 -13.61 6.72 -17.11
C PRO A 210 -12.95 5.42 -17.58
N GLY A 211 -13.39 4.88 -18.72
CA GLY A 211 -12.87 3.67 -19.35
C GLY A 211 -13.59 2.39 -18.92
N SER A 212 -13.23 1.29 -19.58
CA SER A 212 -13.78 -0.06 -19.32
C SER A 212 -13.12 -0.80 -18.15
N ILE A 213 -11.93 -0.35 -17.72
CA ILE A 213 -11.28 -0.87 -16.51
C ILE A 213 -11.96 -0.24 -15.28
N PRO A 214 -12.25 -1.02 -14.22
CA PRO A 214 -12.84 -0.50 -12.99
C PRO A 214 -12.16 0.75 -12.47
N LEU A 215 -12.95 1.76 -12.11
CA LEU A 215 -12.44 3.05 -11.69
C LEU A 215 -11.63 2.93 -10.40
N PHE A 216 -11.97 2.03 -9.48
CA PHE A 216 -11.18 1.80 -8.26
C PHE A 216 -9.73 1.37 -8.58
N MET A 217 -9.49 0.61 -9.67
CA MET A 217 -8.13 0.23 -10.05
C MET A 217 -7.33 1.46 -10.48
N ASN A 218 -7.93 2.29 -11.33
CA ASN A 218 -7.33 3.53 -11.79
C ASN A 218 -7.13 4.52 -10.63
N LEU A 219 -8.08 4.63 -9.69
CA LEU A 219 -7.94 5.48 -8.50
C LEU A 219 -6.83 4.96 -7.57
N SER A 220 -6.65 3.65 -7.43
CA SER A 220 -5.51 3.07 -6.70
C SER A 220 -4.18 3.43 -7.38
N ASP A 221 -4.11 3.32 -8.71
CA ASP A 221 -2.92 3.70 -9.50
C ASP A 221 -2.57 5.19 -9.34
N LEU A 222 -3.56 6.08 -9.28
CA LEU A 222 -3.34 7.50 -9.00
C LEU A 222 -2.91 7.73 -7.55
N THR A 223 -3.62 7.11 -6.61
CA THR A 223 -3.46 7.35 -5.17
C THR A 223 -2.08 6.95 -4.70
N ARG A 224 -1.51 5.83 -5.19
CA ARG A 224 -0.14 5.43 -4.84
C ARG A 224 0.92 6.43 -5.30
N LEU A 225 0.68 7.09 -6.43
CA LEU A 225 1.58 8.14 -6.90
C LEU A 225 1.43 9.42 -6.07
N ALA A 226 0.19 9.81 -5.79
CA ALA A 226 -0.13 11.05 -5.09
C ALA A 226 0.28 11.01 -3.60
N VAL A 227 0.07 9.88 -2.92
CA VAL A 227 0.46 9.72 -1.52
C VAL A 227 1.98 9.77 -1.37
N LEU A 228 2.74 9.05 -2.20
CA LEU A 228 4.20 9.11 -2.16
C LEU A 228 4.74 10.49 -2.53
N TYR A 229 4.12 11.20 -3.48
CA TYR A 229 4.52 12.58 -3.74
C TYR A 229 4.31 13.50 -2.54
N LYS A 230 3.22 13.34 -1.78
CA LYS A 230 2.88 14.23 -0.66
C LYS A 230 3.49 13.86 0.68
N TYR A 231 3.81 12.59 0.90
CA TYR A 231 4.28 12.10 2.20
C TYR A 231 5.63 11.37 2.11
N GLY A 232 6.10 11.03 0.92
CA GLY A 232 7.23 10.12 0.75
C GLY A 232 6.91 8.73 1.31
N GLY A 233 7.96 8.00 1.70
CA GLY A 233 7.85 6.68 2.32
C GLY A 233 7.77 5.55 1.29
N VAL A 234 7.05 4.49 1.67
CA VAL A 234 6.97 3.22 0.92
C VAL A 234 5.51 2.93 0.57
N TYR A 235 5.22 2.72 -0.72
CA TYR A 235 3.94 2.17 -1.17
C TYR A 235 4.07 0.69 -1.48
N LEU A 236 3.02 -0.07 -1.15
CA LEU A 236 2.91 -1.50 -1.35
C LEU A 236 1.49 -1.89 -1.77
N ASP A 237 1.36 -2.82 -2.72
CA ASP A 237 0.10 -3.54 -2.92
C ASP A 237 -0.22 -4.44 -1.71
N THR A 238 -1.50 -4.75 -1.50
CA THR A 238 -1.96 -5.55 -0.36
C THR A 238 -1.76 -7.06 -0.53
N ASP A 239 -1.21 -7.50 -1.66
CA ASP A 239 -0.98 -8.90 -2.02
C ASP A 239 0.52 -9.23 -2.06
N ILE A 240 1.25 -8.74 -1.06
CA ILE A 240 2.70 -8.87 -0.93
C ILE A 240 3.03 -9.62 0.36
N ILE A 241 3.97 -10.56 0.31
CA ILE A 241 4.56 -11.19 1.49
C ILE A 241 5.96 -10.64 1.68
N PHE A 242 6.25 -10.13 2.88
CA PHE A 242 7.57 -9.61 3.21
C PHE A 242 8.50 -10.74 3.66
N LEU A 243 9.75 -10.66 3.19
CA LEU A 243 10.80 -11.63 3.46
C LEU A 243 11.99 -10.98 4.17
N ASN A 244 12.28 -9.70 3.90
CA ASN A 244 13.38 -8.97 4.53
C ASN A 244 13.02 -7.50 4.81
N ASP A 245 13.79 -6.88 5.69
CA ASP A 245 13.68 -5.46 6.06
C ASP A 245 13.89 -4.55 4.84
N MET A 246 13.03 -3.54 4.69
CA MET A 246 13.06 -2.57 3.61
C MET A 246 13.37 -1.14 4.08
N THR A 247 13.61 -0.92 5.38
CA THR A 247 13.72 0.42 5.97
C THR A 247 14.93 1.21 5.43
N GLY A 248 15.98 0.53 4.96
CA GLY A 248 17.15 1.17 4.35
C GLY A 248 16.98 1.63 2.90
N LEU A 249 15.85 1.34 2.26
CA LEU A 249 15.63 1.68 0.85
C LEU A 249 15.23 3.14 0.68
N ARG A 250 15.68 3.77 -0.41
CA ARG A 250 15.35 5.17 -0.73
C ARG A 250 15.36 5.40 -2.24
N ASN A 251 14.38 6.16 -2.74
CA ASN A 251 14.21 6.49 -4.15
C ASN A 251 14.40 5.27 -5.05
N ALA A 252 13.56 4.26 -4.84
CA ALA A 252 13.70 2.93 -5.41
C ALA A 252 12.40 2.45 -6.08
N ILE A 253 12.58 1.69 -7.15
CA ILE A 253 11.49 0.99 -7.85
C ILE A 253 11.99 -0.37 -8.36
N GLY A 254 11.09 -1.34 -8.49
CA GLY A 254 11.40 -2.68 -8.97
C GLY A 254 11.19 -2.88 -10.47
N ALA A 255 12.11 -3.59 -11.11
CA ALA A 255 11.86 -4.19 -12.41
C ALA A 255 11.01 -5.44 -12.28
N GLN A 256 9.83 -5.48 -12.89
CA GLN A 256 9.02 -6.70 -12.99
C GLN A 256 9.64 -7.72 -13.95
N SER A 257 10.33 -7.25 -14.99
CA SER A 257 11.01 -8.11 -15.94
C SER A 257 12.27 -7.44 -16.48
N SER A 258 13.24 -8.27 -16.84
CA SER A 258 14.50 -7.87 -17.46
C SER A 258 14.84 -8.77 -18.64
N ASP A 259 15.62 -8.24 -19.56
CA ASP A 259 16.20 -9.02 -20.65
C ASP A 259 17.21 -10.05 -20.10
N PRO A 260 17.10 -11.34 -20.46
CA PRO A 260 17.94 -12.38 -19.87
C PRO A 260 19.44 -12.21 -20.16
N ALA A 261 19.80 -11.64 -21.31
CA ALA A 261 21.18 -11.51 -21.76
C ALA A 261 21.84 -10.23 -21.23
N THR A 262 21.21 -9.08 -21.46
CA THR A 262 21.75 -7.76 -21.10
C THR A 262 21.49 -7.37 -19.64
N LYS A 263 20.60 -8.10 -18.95
CA LYS A 263 20.10 -7.78 -17.60
C LYS A 263 19.43 -6.42 -17.47
N ARG A 264 19.19 -5.72 -18.58
CA ARG A 264 18.46 -4.44 -18.59
C ARG A 264 16.99 -4.71 -18.33
N TRP A 265 16.39 -3.91 -17.47
CA TRP A 265 14.96 -4.00 -17.21
C TRP A 265 14.14 -3.71 -18.49
N THR A 266 13.06 -4.43 -18.69
CA THR A 266 12.13 -4.26 -19.82
C THR A 266 10.80 -3.65 -19.38
N ARG A 267 10.38 -3.96 -18.14
CA ARG A 267 9.18 -3.43 -17.49
C ARG A 267 9.48 -3.13 -16.03
N LEU A 268 9.16 -1.91 -15.60
CA LEU A 268 9.06 -1.55 -14.19
C LEU A 268 7.63 -1.75 -13.70
N ASN A 269 7.48 -1.93 -12.40
CA ASN A 269 6.18 -2.05 -11.76
C ASN A 269 6.16 -1.17 -10.50
N ASN A 270 4.98 -0.61 -10.23
CA ASN A 270 4.70 0.34 -9.16
C ASN A 270 3.84 -0.29 -8.04
N ALA A 271 3.80 -1.62 -7.95
CA ALA A 271 3.27 -2.38 -6.81
C ALA A 271 4.15 -2.23 -5.56
N VAL A 272 5.42 -1.84 -5.75
CA VAL A 272 6.30 -1.34 -4.70
C VAL A 272 7.06 -0.13 -5.19
N MET A 273 7.08 0.93 -4.40
CA MET A 273 7.81 2.16 -4.69
C MET A 273 8.26 2.80 -3.38
N VAL A 274 9.50 3.27 -3.34
CA VAL A 274 10.08 3.98 -2.20
C VAL A 274 10.55 5.33 -2.68
N PHE A 275 10.03 6.43 -2.13
CA PHE A 275 10.40 7.76 -2.60
C PHE A 275 10.43 8.77 -1.46
N ASP A 276 11.33 9.74 -1.59
CA ASP A 276 11.29 10.94 -0.77
C ASP A 276 10.04 11.76 -1.05
N ILE A 277 9.60 12.50 -0.04
CA ILE A 277 8.54 13.50 -0.18
C ILE A 277 8.91 14.51 -1.29
N TYR A 278 7.94 14.85 -2.14
CA TYR A 278 8.08 15.76 -3.28
C TYR A 278 9.14 15.37 -4.32
N HIS A 279 9.55 14.10 -4.39
CA HIS A 279 10.54 13.67 -5.36
C HIS A 279 10.13 14.03 -6.81
N PRO A 280 11.00 14.67 -7.62
CA PRO A 280 10.65 15.16 -8.96
C PRO A 280 10.07 14.08 -9.88
N LEU A 281 10.60 12.85 -9.80
CA LEU A 281 10.11 11.73 -10.58
C LEU A 281 8.63 11.37 -10.28
N MET A 282 8.20 11.53 -9.02
CA MET A 282 6.80 11.31 -8.65
C MET A 282 5.89 12.37 -9.27
N ARG A 283 6.38 13.61 -9.40
CA ARG A 283 5.67 14.68 -10.13
C ARG A 283 5.54 14.36 -11.62
N GLU A 284 6.60 13.81 -12.23
CA GLU A 284 6.57 13.35 -13.63
C GLU A 284 5.58 12.20 -13.85
N PHE A 285 5.48 11.26 -12.89
CA PHE A 285 4.47 10.21 -12.95
C PHE A 285 3.04 10.76 -12.84
N LEU A 286 2.79 11.72 -11.94
CA LEU A 286 1.49 12.38 -11.82
C LEU A 286 1.15 13.18 -13.08
N GLN A 287 2.14 13.83 -13.70
CA GLN A 287 1.98 14.53 -14.97
C GLN A 287 1.58 13.56 -16.09
N GLU A 288 2.32 12.46 -16.26
CA GLU A 288 2.01 11.43 -17.26
C GLU A 288 0.63 10.83 -17.03
N TYR A 289 0.28 10.49 -15.78
CA TYR A 289 -1.05 9.99 -15.43
C TYR A 289 -2.12 10.98 -15.87
N ALA A 290 -1.92 12.26 -15.59
CA ALA A 290 -2.88 13.29 -15.90
C ALA A 290 -3.04 13.52 -17.40
N THR A 291 -1.97 13.51 -18.20
CA THR A 291 -2.03 13.86 -19.63
C THR A 291 -2.32 12.69 -20.55
N THR A 292 -1.94 11.48 -20.14
CA THR A 292 -2.07 10.28 -20.97
C THR A 292 -3.00 9.26 -20.33
N PHE A 293 -3.96 9.65 -19.49
CA PHE A 293 -4.86 8.66 -18.91
C PHE A 293 -5.63 7.90 -19.99
N ASP A 294 -5.62 6.56 -19.93
CA ASP A 294 -6.51 5.70 -20.71
C ASP A 294 -7.09 4.59 -19.83
N GLY A 295 -8.32 4.81 -19.36
CA GLY A 295 -9.04 3.85 -18.53
C GLY A 295 -9.51 2.60 -19.29
N ASN A 296 -9.23 2.46 -20.58
CA ASN A 296 -9.61 1.28 -21.36
C ASN A 296 -8.49 0.24 -21.47
N LYS A 297 -7.26 0.60 -21.07
CA LYS A 297 -6.07 -0.25 -21.24
C LYS A 297 -5.51 -0.68 -19.89
N TRP A 298 -5.59 -1.99 -19.63
CA TRP A 298 -5.03 -2.57 -18.40
C TRP A 298 -3.53 -2.25 -18.26
N GLY A 299 -3.12 -1.80 -17.08
CA GLY A 299 -1.73 -1.47 -16.74
C GLY A 299 -1.20 -0.18 -17.37
N TYR A 300 -1.92 0.44 -18.31
CA TYR A 300 -1.44 1.59 -19.05
C TYR A 300 -1.11 2.80 -18.16
N ASN A 301 -1.94 3.02 -17.14
CA ASN A 301 -1.82 4.09 -16.15
C ASN A 301 -0.92 3.72 -14.94
N SER A 302 -0.23 2.57 -15.01
CA SER A 302 0.42 1.96 -13.85
C SER A 302 1.81 1.39 -14.20
N PRO A 303 2.09 0.08 -14.34
CA PRO A 303 3.46 -0.37 -14.64
C PRO A 303 3.97 0.12 -16.00
N TYR A 304 3.08 0.35 -16.97
CA TYR A 304 3.46 0.91 -18.26
C TYR A 304 3.79 2.40 -18.16
N LEU A 305 3.08 3.14 -17.31
CA LEU A 305 3.30 4.56 -17.07
C LEU A 305 4.71 4.82 -16.52
N VAL A 306 5.05 4.19 -15.40
CA VAL A 306 6.35 4.41 -14.75
C VAL A 306 7.51 4.01 -15.65
N SER A 307 7.32 2.93 -16.44
CA SER A 307 8.29 2.49 -17.44
C SER A 307 8.51 3.51 -18.56
N ARG A 308 7.42 4.10 -19.10
CA ARG A 308 7.51 5.10 -20.18
C ARG A 308 8.22 6.36 -19.70
N VAL A 309 7.87 6.84 -18.51
CA VAL A 309 8.45 8.06 -17.93
C VAL A 309 9.95 7.86 -17.67
N ILE A 310 10.36 6.77 -17.02
CA ILE A 310 11.79 6.53 -16.75
C ILE A 310 12.58 6.35 -18.04
N LYS A 311 12.05 5.63 -19.06
CA LYS A 311 12.71 5.54 -20.39
C LYS A 311 12.86 6.91 -21.05
N ARG A 312 11.82 7.74 -20.99
CA ARG A 312 11.82 9.08 -21.60
C ARG A 312 12.78 10.04 -20.91
N LEU A 313 12.94 9.91 -19.59
CA LEU A 313 13.86 10.73 -18.82
C LEU A 313 15.31 10.29 -19.03
N GLY A 314 15.58 8.98 -19.13
CA GLY A 314 16.94 8.48 -19.33
C GLY A 314 17.90 9.03 -18.26
N ASN A 315 19.05 9.55 -18.70
CA ASN A 315 20.08 10.12 -17.81
C ASN A 315 19.94 11.64 -17.62
N LYS A 316 18.73 12.20 -17.79
CA LYS A 316 18.52 13.65 -17.63
C LYS A 316 18.91 14.09 -16.22
N PRO A 317 19.71 15.17 -16.07
CA PRO A 317 20.07 15.72 -14.77
C PRO A 317 18.83 15.98 -13.90
N GLY A 318 18.93 15.69 -12.60
CA GLY A 318 17.84 15.82 -11.64
C GLY A 318 16.98 14.57 -11.44
N TYR A 319 17.14 13.53 -12.27
CA TYR A 319 16.43 12.24 -12.13
C TYR A 319 17.34 11.05 -11.86
N ASN A 320 18.63 11.29 -11.70
CA ASN A 320 19.66 10.25 -11.58
C ASN A 320 19.68 9.56 -10.20
N ASN A 321 19.02 10.14 -9.20
CA ASN A 321 18.91 9.56 -7.86
C ASN A 321 17.75 8.54 -7.78
N LEU A 322 17.77 7.54 -8.65
CA LEU A 322 16.80 6.45 -8.69
C LEU A 322 17.52 5.11 -8.71
N THR A 323 17.24 4.25 -7.74
CA THR A 323 17.71 2.86 -7.74
C THR A 323 16.65 1.97 -8.38
N ILE A 324 17.00 1.33 -9.49
CA ILE A 324 16.14 0.31 -10.12
C ILE A 324 16.64 -1.06 -9.69
N PHE A 325 15.88 -1.74 -8.85
CA PHE A 325 16.20 -3.10 -8.42
C PHE A 325 15.85 -4.13 -9.49
N SER A 326 16.63 -5.22 -9.52
CA SER A 326 16.34 -6.38 -10.37
C SER A 326 15.02 -7.04 -9.98
N PRO A 327 14.45 -7.90 -10.86
CA PRO A 327 13.25 -8.67 -10.51
C PRO A 327 13.41 -9.47 -9.22
N ASP A 328 14.58 -10.04 -8.95
CA ASP A 328 14.78 -10.90 -7.77
C ASP A 328 14.55 -10.18 -6.44
N ALA A 329 14.70 -8.85 -6.39
CA ALA A 329 14.50 -8.08 -5.16
C ALA A 329 13.03 -7.97 -4.73
N PHE A 330 12.10 -7.81 -5.68
CA PHE A 330 10.69 -7.50 -5.40
C PHE A 330 9.68 -8.39 -6.14
N TYR A 331 10.08 -8.95 -7.28
CA TYR A 331 9.27 -9.79 -8.16
C TYR A 331 10.01 -11.09 -8.52
N PRO A 332 10.51 -11.86 -7.53
CA PRO A 332 11.37 -13.02 -7.79
C PRO A 332 10.69 -14.10 -8.64
N VAL A 333 9.35 -14.10 -8.68
CA VAL A 333 8.58 -14.96 -9.56
C VAL A 333 7.49 -14.18 -10.28
N ASN A 334 7.50 -14.28 -11.60
CA ASN A 334 6.49 -13.64 -12.44
C ASN A 334 5.11 -14.32 -12.31
N TRP A 335 4.06 -13.57 -12.65
CA TRP A 335 2.67 -14.00 -12.59
C TRP A 335 2.34 -15.27 -13.42
N ILE A 336 3.17 -15.64 -14.39
CA ILE A 336 2.99 -16.87 -15.20
C ILE A 336 3.43 -18.10 -14.39
N LYS A 337 4.55 -17.99 -13.67
CA LYS A 337 5.18 -19.10 -12.93
C LYS A 337 4.75 -19.17 -11.47
N ILE A 338 4.11 -18.14 -10.94
CA ILE A 338 3.77 -18.01 -9.52
C ILE A 338 2.96 -19.19 -8.98
N GLN A 339 2.08 -19.79 -9.80
CA GLN A 339 1.23 -20.91 -9.38
C GLN A 339 2.03 -22.12 -8.90
N LYS A 340 3.26 -22.32 -9.40
CA LYS A 340 4.12 -23.44 -8.99
C LYS A 340 4.49 -23.37 -7.50
N LEU A 341 4.56 -22.18 -6.93
CA LEU A 341 4.99 -21.98 -5.54
C LEU A 341 3.92 -22.39 -4.53
N PHE A 342 2.68 -22.59 -4.97
CA PHE A 342 1.54 -22.98 -4.14
C PHE A 342 1.36 -24.50 -4.03
N LYS A 343 2.08 -25.29 -4.85
CA LYS A 343 1.92 -26.74 -4.92
C LYS A 343 2.89 -27.48 -4.01
N LYS A 344 2.40 -28.52 -3.35
CA LYS A 344 3.18 -29.46 -2.53
C LYS A 344 4.12 -30.27 -3.44
N PRO A 345 5.38 -30.51 -3.04
CA PRO A 345 6.27 -31.38 -3.79
C PRO A 345 5.77 -32.84 -3.77
N ALA A 346 5.77 -33.50 -4.93
CA ALA A 346 5.39 -34.91 -5.08
C ALA A 346 6.61 -35.85 -5.10
N THR A 347 7.81 -35.32 -5.30
CA THR A 347 9.05 -36.09 -5.40
C THR A 347 10.17 -35.48 -4.56
N THR A 348 11.19 -36.28 -4.20
CA THR A 348 12.39 -35.80 -3.50
C THR A 348 13.10 -34.67 -4.24
N ARG A 349 13.09 -34.71 -5.59
CA ARG A 349 13.68 -33.65 -6.41
C ARG A 349 12.89 -32.34 -6.29
N GLU A 350 11.57 -32.42 -6.28
CA GLU A 350 10.72 -31.24 -6.07
C GLU A 350 10.85 -30.69 -4.65
N ALA A 351 10.98 -31.55 -3.64
CA ALA A 351 11.22 -31.13 -2.26
C ALA A 351 12.54 -30.34 -2.14
N LYS A 352 13.63 -30.85 -2.74
CA LYS A 352 14.91 -30.12 -2.83
C LYS A 352 14.78 -28.79 -3.57
N TRP A 353 13.95 -28.74 -4.61
CA TRP A 353 13.68 -27.49 -5.33
C TRP A 353 12.91 -26.48 -4.45
N VAL A 354 11.93 -26.94 -3.66
CA VAL A 354 11.21 -26.09 -2.68
C VAL A 354 12.20 -25.49 -1.69
N GLU A 355 13.01 -26.32 -1.04
CA GLU A 355 14.01 -25.88 -0.05
C GLU A 355 14.97 -24.84 -0.63
N LYS A 356 15.55 -25.13 -1.81
CA LYS A 356 16.44 -24.19 -2.49
C LYS A 356 15.73 -22.88 -2.86
N THR A 357 14.49 -22.94 -3.34
CA THR A 357 13.74 -21.74 -3.72
C THR A 357 13.46 -20.85 -2.51
N VAL A 358 13.08 -21.45 -1.38
CA VAL A 358 12.87 -20.73 -0.11
C VAL A 358 14.18 -20.07 0.35
N GLN A 359 15.29 -20.80 0.35
CA GLN A 359 16.61 -20.26 0.73
C GLN A 359 17.05 -19.10 -0.17
N ASP A 360 16.92 -19.26 -1.50
CA ASP A 360 17.31 -18.24 -2.46
C ASP A 360 16.47 -16.96 -2.29
N MET A 361 15.15 -17.09 -2.04
CA MET A 361 14.25 -15.96 -1.79
C MET A 361 14.52 -15.25 -0.47
N ASN A 362 14.67 -16.00 0.64
CA ASN A 362 14.97 -15.40 1.94
C ASN A 362 16.31 -14.66 1.94
N LYS A 363 17.26 -15.06 1.09
CA LYS A 363 18.56 -14.39 0.97
C LYS A 363 18.56 -13.18 0.03
N GLY A 364 17.78 -13.24 -1.05
CA GLY A 364 17.89 -12.30 -2.18
C GLY A 364 16.72 -11.35 -2.39
N SER A 365 15.57 -11.60 -1.75
CA SER A 365 14.32 -10.89 -2.01
C SER A 365 13.83 -10.16 -0.77
N TYR A 366 13.38 -8.92 -0.92
CA TYR A 366 12.66 -8.21 0.14
C TYR A 366 11.24 -8.72 0.33
N MET A 367 10.64 -9.21 -0.76
CA MET A 367 9.25 -9.62 -0.78
C MET A 367 8.94 -10.59 -1.93
N ILE A 368 7.73 -11.13 -1.92
CA ILE A 368 7.10 -11.76 -3.07
C ILE A 368 5.71 -11.17 -3.33
N HIS A 369 5.48 -10.72 -4.57
CA HIS A 369 4.16 -10.31 -5.05
C HIS A 369 3.32 -11.53 -5.45
N LEU A 370 2.12 -11.67 -4.87
CA LEU A 370 1.28 -12.85 -5.05
C LEU A 370 0.49 -12.83 -6.36
N TRP A 371 0.34 -11.67 -7.02
CA TRP A 371 -0.48 -11.51 -8.21
C TRP A 371 -1.91 -12.01 -7.99
N ASN A 372 -2.63 -11.47 -7.00
CA ASN A 372 -3.90 -12.02 -6.50
C ASN A 372 -4.97 -12.24 -7.59
N LYS A 373 -4.94 -11.49 -8.69
CA LYS A 373 -5.79 -11.76 -9.86
C LYS A 373 -5.65 -13.21 -10.39
N VAL A 374 -4.43 -13.75 -10.33
CA VAL A 374 -4.06 -15.12 -10.73
C VAL A 374 -4.19 -16.09 -9.56
N THR A 375 -3.71 -15.73 -8.36
CA THR A 375 -3.48 -16.71 -7.29
C THR A 375 -4.55 -16.76 -6.20
N ARG A 376 -5.48 -15.80 -6.13
CA ARG A 376 -6.46 -15.74 -5.02
C ARG A 376 -7.29 -17.01 -4.83
N LYS A 377 -7.56 -17.76 -5.90
CA LYS A 377 -8.33 -19.01 -5.86
C LYS A 377 -7.47 -20.26 -5.66
N ILE A 378 -6.15 -20.10 -5.51
CA ILE A 378 -5.21 -21.21 -5.39
C ILE A 378 -4.91 -21.41 -3.92
N LYS A 379 -5.14 -22.64 -3.43
CA LYS A 379 -4.79 -23.03 -2.06
C LYS A 379 -3.27 -23.04 -1.91
N ILE A 380 -2.77 -22.56 -0.78
CA ILE A 380 -1.39 -22.79 -0.37
C ILE A 380 -1.33 -24.21 0.17
N GLU A 381 -0.76 -25.14 -0.60
CA GLU A 381 -0.63 -26.54 -0.16
C GLU A 381 0.50 -26.67 0.86
N GLU A 382 0.28 -27.51 1.88
CA GLU A 382 1.25 -27.77 2.93
C GLU A 382 2.56 -28.32 2.35
N GLY A 383 3.69 -27.74 2.76
CA GLY A 383 5.02 -28.07 2.25
C GLY A 383 5.39 -27.42 0.90
N SER A 384 4.51 -26.60 0.32
CA SER A 384 4.85 -25.75 -0.82
C SER A 384 5.82 -24.62 -0.44
N VAL A 385 6.42 -23.95 -1.43
CA VAL A 385 7.27 -22.76 -1.21
C VAL A 385 6.51 -21.69 -0.43
N MET A 386 5.28 -21.37 -0.86
CA MET A 386 4.46 -20.36 -0.18
C MET A 386 4.12 -20.78 1.25
N HIS A 387 3.81 -22.05 1.49
CA HIS A 387 3.56 -22.54 2.84
C HIS A 387 4.77 -22.29 3.74
N THR A 388 5.97 -22.67 3.31
CA THR A 388 7.19 -22.47 4.11
C THR A 388 7.49 -20.99 4.33
N LEU A 389 7.40 -20.14 3.31
CA LEU A 389 7.66 -18.70 3.46
C LEU A 389 6.68 -18.05 4.44
N VAL A 390 5.38 -18.35 4.31
CA VAL A 390 4.34 -17.80 5.18
C VAL A 390 4.51 -18.28 6.62
N SER A 391 4.71 -19.59 6.83
CA SER A 391 4.87 -20.16 8.17
C SER A 391 6.16 -19.68 8.87
N THR A 392 7.16 -19.18 8.13
CA THR A 392 8.41 -18.66 8.70
C THR A 392 8.31 -17.18 9.10
N HIS A 393 7.58 -16.37 8.32
CA HIS A 393 7.55 -14.90 8.50
C HIS A 393 6.30 -14.38 9.17
N CYS A 394 5.36 -15.26 9.50
CA CYS A 394 4.08 -14.85 10.04
C CYS A 394 3.92 -15.22 11.51
N THR A 395 3.49 -14.25 12.32
CA THR A 395 3.34 -14.40 13.78
C THR A 395 1.88 -14.54 14.21
N VAL A 396 0.96 -13.72 13.69
CA VAL A 396 -0.48 -13.81 14.04
C VAL A 396 -1.23 -14.81 13.17
N CYS A 397 -0.78 -15.03 11.94
CA CYS A 397 -1.52 -15.83 10.95
C CYS A 397 -1.30 -17.34 11.04
N GLY A 398 -0.63 -17.86 12.08
CA GLY A 398 -0.51 -19.31 12.29
C GLY A 398 -1.86 -20.05 12.29
N ASN A 399 -2.94 -19.37 12.69
CA ASN A 399 -4.32 -19.87 12.63
C ASN A 399 -5.03 -19.68 11.28
N ILE A 400 -4.43 -18.95 10.34
CA ILE A 400 -5.02 -18.55 9.05
C ILE A 400 -4.63 -19.53 7.91
N THR A 401 -3.69 -20.45 8.14
CA THR A 401 -3.21 -21.43 7.15
C THR A 401 -4.30 -22.37 6.61
N ASN A 402 -5.44 -22.50 7.30
CA ASN A 402 -6.60 -23.28 6.88
C ASN A 402 -7.66 -22.52 6.07
N SER A 403 -7.41 -21.26 5.73
CA SER A 403 -8.42 -20.44 5.09
C SER A 403 -8.47 -20.71 3.58
N HIS A 404 -9.35 -21.62 3.16
CA HIS A 404 -10.08 -21.37 1.91
C HIS A 404 -10.86 -20.07 2.12
N ILE A 405 -10.38 -18.95 1.54
CA ILE A 405 -11.10 -17.68 1.43
C ILE A 405 -11.01 -17.17 0.01
#